data_AF-A0A1F6UY31-F1
#
_entry.id   AF-A0A1F6UY31-F1
#
_cell.length_a   1.000
_cell.length_b   1.000
_cell.length_c   1.000
_cell.angle_alpha   90.00
_cell.angle_beta   90.00
_cell.angle_gamma   90.00
#
_symmetry.space_group_name_H-M   'P 1'
#
loop_
_entity.id
_entity.type
_entity.pdbx_description
1 polymer ?
#
loop_
_entity_poly.entity_id
_entity_poly.type
_entity_poly.pdbx_seq_one_letter_code
_entity_poly.pdbx_strand_id
1 'polypeptide(L)'
;MFENFKIVRKIKKLKNVPVRNEFLMSLRHRLENEIRYSSFVSEAKYFVFSPFKYAFTFAIIILFVFGTSSFVFAAESLPGDTLYPIKLLKEDVQDSLIMNSENKIVFNERRINDRFREMEKLLGKGKDGEILIWLEKNIEKYFDKILEIEFKDIEKDLSTDLTSI
;
A
#
# COMPACT_ATOMS: atom_id res chain seq x y z
N MET A 1 1.59 27.14 34.69
CA MET A 1 1.04 28.44 34.20
C MET A 1 0.44 29.32 35.31
N PHE A 2 -0.12 28.76 36.39
CA PHE A 2 -0.84 29.53 37.43
C PHE A 2 0.03 30.21 38.51
N GLU A 3 1.31 29.86 38.68
CA GLU A 3 2.14 30.43 39.75
C GLU A 3 2.56 31.89 39.50
N ASN A 4 2.85 32.25 38.25
CA ASN A 4 3.34 33.58 37.88
C ASN A 4 2.35 34.69 38.24
N PHE A 5 1.04 34.44 38.13
CA PHE A 5 0.02 35.46 38.40
C PHE A 5 -0.05 35.82 39.90
N LYS A 6 0.24 34.85 40.78
CA LYS A 6 0.23 35.02 42.24
C LYS A 6 1.43 35.85 42.72
N ILE A 7 2.58 35.68 42.06
CA ILE A 7 3.81 36.44 42.33
C ILE A 7 3.64 37.90 41.92
N VAL A 8 3.13 38.16 40.71
CA VAL A 8 2.90 39.54 40.20
C VAL A 8 1.97 40.33 41.13
N ARG A 9 0.91 39.70 41.64
CA ARG A 9 -0.04 40.35 42.57
C ARG A 9 0.58 40.69 43.93
N LYS A 10 1.51 39.87 44.44
CA LYS A 10 2.25 40.15 45.68
C LYS A 10 3.24 41.31 45.51
N ILE A 11 4.00 41.34 44.41
CA ILE A 11 4.94 42.43 44.10
C ILE A 11 4.20 43.77 44.00
N LYS A 12 3.02 43.79 43.36
CA LYS A 12 2.22 45.01 43.19
C LYS A 12 1.78 45.65 44.52
N LYS A 13 1.61 44.86 45.59
CA LYS A 13 1.30 45.36 46.93
C LYS A 13 2.50 45.99 47.65
N LEU A 14 3.72 45.58 47.30
CA LEU A 14 4.96 46.09 47.90
C LEU A 14 5.39 47.45 47.33
N LYS A 15 4.76 47.90 46.23
CA LYS A 15 5.05 49.18 45.57
C LYS A 15 4.90 50.42 46.47
N ASN A 16 4.05 50.35 47.49
CA ASN A 16 3.73 51.49 48.36
C ASN A 16 4.50 51.49 49.68
N VAL A 17 5.46 50.57 49.87
CA VAL A 17 6.29 50.52 51.07
C VAL A 17 7.52 51.40 50.83
N PRO A 18 7.92 52.28 51.78
CA PRO A 18 9.14 53.07 51.63
C PRO A 18 10.37 52.15 51.73
N VAL A 19 10.95 51.81 50.57
CA VAL A 19 12.11 50.92 50.46
C VAL A 19 13.37 51.75 50.22
N ARG A 20 14.47 51.41 50.90
CA ARG A 20 15.77 52.10 50.76
C ARG A 20 16.29 51.99 49.31
N ASN A 21 16.78 53.10 48.76
CA ASN A 21 17.25 53.18 47.37
C ASN A 21 18.38 52.21 47.03
N GLU A 22 19.30 51.96 47.97
CA GLU A 22 20.40 51.00 47.80
C GLU A 22 19.91 49.58 47.52
N PHE A 23 18.82 49.19 48.21
CA PHE A 23 18.21 47.88 48.01
C PHE A 23 17.56 47.79 46.63
N LEU A 24 16.86 48.84 46.18
CA LEU A 24 16.26 48.89 44.83
C LEU A 24 17.33 48.81 43.73
N MET A 25 18.48 49.45 43.95
CA MET A 25 19.59 49.46 43.00
C MET A 25 20.24 48.07 42.89
N SER A 26 20.44 47.38 44.03
CA SER A 26 20.95 46.00 44.03
C SER A 26 19.96 45.00 43.41
N LEU A 27 18.66 45.18 43.62
CA LEU A 27 17.63 44.37 42.96
C LEU A 27 17.61 44.60 41.45
N ARG A 28 17.67 45.86 41.02
CA ARG A 28 17.75 46.20 39.60
C ARG A 28 18.97 45.55 38.96
N HIS A 29 20.14 45.62 39.60
CA HIS A 29 21.35 45.00 39.09
C HIS A 29 21.22 43.47 38.97
N ARG A 30 20.61 42.81 39.98
CA ARG A 30 20.33 41.36 39.94
C ARG A 30 19.34 40.99 38.84
N LEU A 31 18.26 41.76 38.67
CA LEU A 31 17.29 41.56 37.59
C LEU A 31 17.91 41.79 36.22
N GLU A 32 18.73 42.83 36.05
CA GLU A 32 19.41 43.09 34.79
C GLU A 32 20.36 41.94 34.43
N ASN A 33 21.08 41.35 35.40
CA ASN A 33 21.91 40.17 35.16
C ASN A 33 21.08 38.93 34.80
N GLU A 34 19.96 38.71 35.49
CA GLU A 34 19.08 37.56 35.22
C GLU A 34 18.36 37.68 33.86
N ILE A 35 17.92 38.89 33.49
CA ILE A 35 17.32 39.17 32.17
C ILE A 35 18.35 39.02 31.06
N ARG A 36 19.61 39.45 31.29
CA ARG A 36 20.70 39.28 30.32
C ARG A 36 21.08 37.81 30.12
N TYR A 37 20.83 36.95 31.11
CA TYR A 37 21.03 35.50 31.02
C TYR A 37 19.81 34.74 30.49
N SER A 38 18.61 35.31 30.64
CA SER A 38 17.34 34.70 30.20
C SER A 38 16.81 35.22 28.87
N SER A 39 17.66 35.81 28.04
CA SER A 39 17.32 36.14 26.66
C SER A 39 17.01 34.86 25.86
N PHE A 40 15.71 34.56 25.80
CA PHE A 40 15.01 33.91 24.70
C PHE A 40 15.28 32.42 24.44
N VAL A 41 14.70 31.55 25.27
CA VAL A 41 14.20 30.26 24.76
C VAL A 41 12.70 30.20 25.04
N SER A 42 11.95 30.92 24.20
CA SER A 42 10.58 30.51 23.90
C SER A 42 10.69 29.14 23.25
N GLU A 43 10.39 28.07 23.97
CA GLU A 43 10.09 26.76 23.38
C GLU A 43 8.84 26.92 22.51
N ALA A 44 9.03 27.45 21.30
CA ALA A 44 8.09 27.25 20.24
C ALA A 44 8.08 25.75 19.98
N LYS A 45 7.10 25.05 20.55
CA LYS A 45 6.69 23.73 20.09
C LYS A 45 6.28 23.89 18.64
N TYR A 46 7.24 23.78 17.74
CA TYR A 46 6.96 23.56 16.33
C TYR A 46 6.23 22.23 16.29
N PHE A 47 4.90 22.29 16.24
CA PHE A 47 4.11 21.17 15.78
C PHE A 47 4.58 20.94 14.35
N VAL A 48 5.49 19.99 14.17
CA VAL A 48 5.92 19.57 12.84
C VAL A 48 4.71 18.87 12.23
N PHE A 49 3.83 19.65 11.61
CA PHE A 49 2.88 19.16 10.64
C PHE A 49 3.73 18.52 9.55
N SER A 50 3.98 17.22 9.65
CA SER A 50 4.63 16.45 8.62
C SER A 50 3.54 16.04 7.64
N PRO A 51 3.38 16.73 6.49
CA PRO A 51 2.38 16.37 5.50
C PRO A 51 2.61 14.95 4.96
N PHE A 52 3.83 14.44 5.06
CA PHE A 52 4.21 13.11 4.60
C PHE A 52 3.48 11.97 5.32
N LYS A 53 3.18 12.11 6.62
CA LYS A 53 2.47 11.05 7.36
C LYS A 53 1.04 10.87 6.85
N TYR A 54 0.35 11.98 6.59
CA TYR A 54 -1.01 11.97 6.08
C TYR A 54 -1.06 11.70 4.57
N ALA A 55 -0.05 12.14 3.82
CA ALA A 55 0.07 11.84 2.39
C ALA A 55 0.20 10.33 2.13
N PHE A 56 0.95 9.60 2.97
CA PHE A 56 1.08 8.15 2.83
C PHE A 56 -0.24 7.42 3.08
N THR A 57 -0.95 7.77 4.17
CA THR A 57 -2.26 7.18 4.47
C THR A 57 -3.29 7.51 3.39
N PHE A 58 -3.29 8.75 2.89
CA PHE A 58 -4.19 9.18 1.83
C PHE A 58 -3.88 8.48 0.49
N ALA A 59 -2.60 8.28 0.16
CA ALA A 59 -2.18 7.51 -1.00
C ALA A 59 -2.65 6.05 -0.92
N ILE A 60 -2.56 5.40 0.25
CA ILE A 60 -3.08 4.04 0.46
C ILE A 60 -4.60 4.01 0.27
N ILE A 61 -5.33 4.98 0.80
CA ILE A 61 -6.79 5.05 0.65
C ILE A 61 -7.18 5.24 -0.82
N ILE A 62 -6.49 6.13 -1.55
CA ILE A 62 -6.67 6.30 -3.00
C ILE A 62 -6.37 5.00 -3.74
N LEU A 63 -5.26 4.32 -3.42
CA LEU A 63 -4.92 3.03 -4.01
C LEU A 63 -6.00 1.98 -3.73
N PHE A 64 -6.60 1.97 -2.55
CA PHE A 64 -7.64 1.01 -2.21
C PHE A 64 -8.97 1.32 -2.91
N VAL A 65 -9.36 2.59 -2.98
CA VAL A 65 -10.63 3.04 -3.59
C VAL A 65 -10.57 2.97 -5.11
N PHE A 66 -9.48 3.43 -5.73
CA PHE A 66 -9.34 3.47 -7.20
C PHE A 66 -8.60 2.26 -7.78
N GLY A 67 -7.75 1.60 -6.98
CA GLY A 67 -7.09 0.36 -7.40
C GLY A 67 -8.10 -0.76 -7.56
N THR A 68 -9.01 -0.95 -6.60
CA THR A 68 -10.01 -2.03 -6.62
C THR A 68 -10.97 -1.96 -7.82
N SER A 69 -11.41 -0.74 -8.21
CA SER A 69 -12.30 -0.56 -9.36
C SER A 69 -11.66 -0.99 -10.68
N SER A 70 -10.36 -0.79 -10.84
CA SER A 70 -9.64 -1.16 -12.08
C SER A 70 -9.53 -2.69 -12.26
N PHE A 71 -9.50 -3.45 -11.16
CA PHE A 71 -9.41 -4.92 -11.23
C PHE A 71 -10.67 -5.59 -11.76
N VAL A 72 -11.85 -4.98 -11.57
CA VAL A 72 -13.12 -5.54 -12.06
C VAL A 72 -13.20 -5.44 -13.58
N PHE A 73 -12.83 -4.29 -14.15
CA PHE A 73 -12.82 -4.10 -15.60
C PHE A 73 -11.74 -4.93 -16.31
N ALA A 74 -10.62 -5.22 -15.64
CA ALA A 74 -9.58 -6.08 -16.20
C ALA A 74 -10.09 -7.52 -16.47
N ALA A 75 -11.02 -8.04 -15.67
CA ALA A 75 -11.52 -9.41 -15.84
C ALA A 75 -12.25 -9.63 -17.19
N GLU A 76 -12.94 -8.61 -17.70
CA GLU A 76 -13.69 -8.68 -18.97
C GLU A 76 -12.89 -8.20 -20.18
N SER A 77 -11.65 -7.72 -19.98
CA SER A 77 -10.80 -7.21 -21.04
C SER A 77 -10.48 -8.28 -22.09
N LEU A 78 -10.47 -7.87 -23.37
CA LEU A 78 -10.08 -8.69 -24.50
C LEU A 78 -8.61 -8.43 -24.87
N PRO A 79 -7.97 -9.37 -25.57
CA PRO A 79 -6.66 -9.13 -26.16
C PRO A 79 -6.65 -7.86 -27.03
N GLY A 80 -5.66 -7.00 -26.79
CA GLY A 80 -5.56 -5.67 -27.39
C GLY A 80 -6.21 -4.55 -26.60
N ASP A 81 -6.93 -4.85 -25.50
CA ASP A 81 -7.41 -3.83 -24.57
C ASP A 81 -6.31 -3.44 -23.58
N THR A 82 -6.34 -2.19 -23.10
CA THR A 82 -5.29 -1.61 -22.24
C THR A 82 -5.10 -2.35 -20.91
N LEU A 83 -6.17 -2.92 -20.36
CA LEU A 83 -6.16 -3.64 -19.07
C LEU A 83 -5.90 -5.14 -19.22
N TYR A 84 -5.76 -5.63 -20.45
CA TYR A 84 -5.53 -7.06 -20.70
C TYR A 84 -4.23 -7.60 -20.11
N PRO A 85 -3.10 -6.86 -20.11
CA PRO A 85 -1.89 -7.31 -19.40
C PRO A 85 -2.12 -7.51 -17.90
N ILE A 86 -3.00 -6.71 -17.28
CA ILE A 86 -3.33 -6.83 -15.85
C ILE A 86 -4.14 -8.11 -15.60
N LYS A 87 -5.03 -8.48 -16.53
CA LYS A 87 -5.75 -9.76 -16.48
C LYS A 87 -4.78 -10.94 -16.46
N LEU A 88 -3.80 -10.96 -17.37
CA LEU A 88 -2.79 -12.02 -17.43
C LEU A 88 -1.96 -12.11 -16.15
N LEU A 89 -1.52 -10.97 -15.60
CA LEU A 89 -0.78 -10.94 -14.33
C LEU A 89 -1.60 -11.53 -13.18
N LYS A 90 -2.90 -11.20 -13.09
CA LYS A 90 -3.80 -11.78 -12.07
C LYS A 90 -3.89 -13.30 -12.22
N GLU A 91 -4.07 -13.78 -13.44
CA GLU A 91 -4.15 -15.23 -13.71
C GLU A 91 -2.84 -15.95 -13.39
N ASP A 92 -1.69 -15.35 -13.66
CA ASP A 92 -0.38 -15.96 -13.37
C ASP A 92 -0.08 -15.99 -11.86
N VAL A 93 -0.48 -14.94 -11.13
CA VAL A 93 -0.43 -14.95 -9.66
C VAL A 93 -1.33 -16.06 -9.11
N GLN A 94 -2.54 -16.23 -9.66
CA GLN A 94 -3.45 -17.29 -9.24
C GLN A 94 -2.88 -18.69 -9.55
N ASP A 95 -2.30 -18.91 -10.73
CA ASP A 95 -1.62 -20.16 -11.11
C ASP A 95 -0.49 -20.52 -10.13
N SER A 96 0.26 -19.51 -9.68
CA SER A 96 1.38 -19.67 -8.74
C SER A 96 0.91 -20.01 -7.32
N LEU A 97 -0.29 -19.59 -6.93
CA LEU A 97 -0.87 -19.83 -5.60
C LEU A 97 -1.57 -21.20 -5.50
N ILE A 98 -1.94 -21.81 -6.62
CA ILE A 98 -2.60 -23.13 -6.63
C ILE A 98 -1.55 -24.23 -6.48
N MET A 99 -1.52 -24.87 -5.31
CA MET A 99 -0.58 -25.96 -4.99
C MET A 99 -1.10 -27.37 -5.34
N ASN A 100 -2.42 -27.57 -5.34
CA ASN A 100 -3.02 -28.88 -5.65
C ASN A 100 -3.09 -29.10 -7.17
N SER A 101 -2.55 -30.22 -7.65
CA SER A 101 -2.57 -30.65 -9.06
C SER A 101 -3.97 -30.61 -9.68
N GLU A 102 -4.98 -31.18 -9.01
CA GLU A 102 -6.36 -31.24 -9.52
C GLU A 102 -6.95 -29.83 -9.71
N ASN A 103 -6.78 -28.96 -8.70
CA ASN A 103 -7.22 -27.57 -8.79
C ASN A 103 -6.46 -26.80 -9.88
N LYS A 104 -5.22 -27.17 -10.16
CA LYS A 104 -4.39 -26.54 -11.19
C LYS A 104 -4.83 -26.96 -12.60
N ILE A 105 -5.25 -28.21 -12.78
CA ILE A 105 -5.88 -28.70 -14.02
C ILE A 105 -7.17 -27.92 -14.26
N VAL A 106 -8.10 -27.89 -13.30
CA VAL A 106 -9.37 -27.16 -13.39
C VAL A 106 -9.16 -25.66 -13.69
N PHE A 107 -8.11 -25.07 -13.12
CA PHE A 107 -7.76 -23.68 -13.39
C PHE A 107 -7.27 -23.46 -14.83
N ASN A 108 -6.41 -24.34 -15.35
CA ASN A 108 -5.93 -24.26 -16.74
C ASN A 108 -7.06 -24.54 -17.75
N GLU A 109 -7.97 -25.47 -17.47
CA GLU A 109 -9.18 -25.69 -18.28
C GLU A 109 -10.04 -24.44 -18.36
N ARG A 110 -10.20 -23.73 -17.23
CA ARG A 110 -10.92 -22.45 -17.22
C ARG A 110 -10.23 -21.42 -18.10
N ARG A 111 -8.89 -21.31 -18.04
CA ARG A 111 -8.14 -20.39 -18.90
C ARG A 111 -8.32 -20.72 -20.38
N ILE A 112 -8.34 -22.00 -20.76
CA ILE A 112 -8.63 -22.44 -22.12
C ILE A 112 -10.03 -21.98 -22.57
N ASN A 113 -11.05 -22.25 -21.75
CA ASN A 113 -12.42 -21.82 -22.03
C ASN A 113 -12.55 -20.29 -22.11
N ASP A 114 -11.79 -19.55 -21.30
CA ASP A 114 -11.71 -18.09 -21.39
C ASP A 114 -11.13 -17.64 -22.72
N ARG A 115 -10.04 -18.25 -23.21
CA ARG A 115 -9.46 -17.92 -24.52
C ARG A 115 -10.41 -18.24 -25.67
N PHE A 116 -11.13 -19.36 -25.62
CA PHE A 116 -12.16 -19.67 -26.63
C PHE A 116 -13.26 -18.60 -26.68
N ARG A 117 -13.79 -18.19 -25.52
CA ARG A 117 -14.80 -17.11 -25.47
C ARG A 117 -14.27 -15.76 -25.97
N GLU A 118 -12.99 -15.49 -25.76
CA GLU A 118 -12.35 -14.29 -26.31
C GLU A 118 -12.20 -14.37 -27.83
N MET A 119 -11.81 -15.52 -28.38
CA MET A 119 -11.77 -15.75 -29.83
C MET A 119 -13.14 -15.50 -30.46
N GLU A 120 -14.22 -16.06 -29.90
CA GLU A 120 -15.59 -15.83 -30.38
C GLU A 120 -15.95 -14.34 -30.40
N LYS A 121 -15.64 -13.61 -29.32
CA LYS A 121 -15.90 -12.17 -29.21
C LYS A 121 -15.06 -11.36 -30.21
N LEU A 122 -13.83 -11.77 -30.50
CA LEU A 122 -12.94 -11.09 -31.44
C LEU A 122 -13.35 -11.35 -32.89
N LEU A 123 -13.76 -12.57 -33.21
CA LEU A 123 -14.33 -12.93 -34.51
C LEU A 123 -15.59 -12.12 -34.80
N GLY A 124 -16.48 -11.97 -33.82
CA GLY A 124 -17.68 -11.13 -33.94
C GLY A 124 -17.40 -9.63 -34.11
N LYS A 125 -16.18 -9.17 -33.78
CA LYS A 125 -15.73 -7.77 -33.93
C LYS A 125 -14.82 -7.56 -35.16
N GLY A 126 -14.52 -8.59 -35.94
CA GLY A 126 -13.66 -8.51 -37.12
C GLY A 126 -12.21 -8.12 -36.82
N LYS A 127 -11.66 -8.51 -35.66
CA LYS A 127 -10.28 -8.18 -35.25
C LYS A 127 -9.22 -9.06 -35.94
N ASP A 128 -7.98 -8.56 -35.90
CA ASP A 128 -6.80 -9.07 -36.61
C ASP A 128 -6.47 -10.56 -36.33
N GLY A 129 -6.11 -11.28 -37.40
CA GLY A 129 -5.77 -12.71 -37.34
C GLY A 129 -4.56 -13.04 -36.47
N GLU A 130 -3.62 -12.11 -36.29
CA GLU A 130 -2.46 -12.29 -35.42
C GLU A 130 -2.85 -12.50 -33.95
N ILE A 131 -3.90 -11.80 -33.49
CA ILE A 131 -4.41 -11.94 -32.13
C ILE A 131 -5.03 -13.33 -31.93
N LEU A 132 -5.70 -13.85 -32.95
CA LEU A 132 -6.29 -15.19 -32.92
C LEU A 132 -5.21 -16.28 -32.85
N ILE A 133 -4.16 -16.17 -33.67
CA ILE A 133 -3.00 -17.08 -33.62
C ILE A 133 -2.33 -17.04 -32.24
N TRP A 134 -2.22 -15.85 -31.64
CA TRP A 134 -1.68 -15.70 -30.30
C TRP A 134 -2.56 -16.38 -29.23
N LEU A 135 -3.88 -16.31 -29.35
CA LEU A 135 -4.82 -17.00 -28.46
C LEU A 135 -4.73 -18.52 -28.60
N GLU A 136 -4.63 -19.04 -29.83
CA GLU A 136 -4.44 -20.46 -30.12
C GLU A 136 -3.18 -20.99 -29.44
N LYS A 137 -2.05 -20.29 -29.61
CA LYS A 137 -0.80 -20.64 -28.93
C LYS A 137 -0.91 -20.62 -27.41
N ASN A 138 -1.73 -19.72 -26.86
CA ASN A 138 -1.99 -19.68 -25.42
C ASN A 138 -2.77 -20.91 -24.95
N ILE A 139 -3.76 -21.34 -25.74
CA ILE A 139 -4.54 -22.55 -25.49
C ILE A 139 -3.62 -23.77 -25.50
N GLU A 140 -2.79 -23.94 -26.53
CA GLU A 140 -1.80 -25.03 -26.62
C GLU A 140 -0.91 -25.08 -25.38
N LYS A 141 -0.38 -23.92 -24.96
CA LYS A 141 0.45 -23.81 -23.75
C LYS A 141 -0.28 -24.30 -22.49
N TYR A 142 -1.58 -24.03 -22.33
CA TYR A 142 -2.33 -24.51 -21.16
C TYR A 142 -2.64 -26.00 -21.26
N PHE A 143 -2.88 -26.53 -22.46
CA PHE A 143 -3.03 -27.96 -22.68
C PHE A 143 -1.75 -28.72 -22.32
N ASP A 144 -0.59 -28.24 -22.78
CA ASP A 144 0.71 -28.84 -22.44
C ASP A 144 0.95 -28.88 -20.93
N LYS A 145 0.59 -27.81 -20.23
CA LYS A 145 0.66 -27.76 -18.76
C LYS A 145 -0.25 -28.79 -18.09
N ILE A 146 -1.47 -29.00 -18.59
CA ILE A 146 -2.40 -29.99 -18.04
C ILE A 146 -1.81 -31.39 -18.22
N LEU A 147 -1.33 -31.71 -19.42
CA LEU A 147 -0.70 -32.99 -19.71
C LEU A 147 0.51 -33.24 -18.80
N GLU A 148 1.38 -32.24 -18.63
CA GLU A 148 2.54 -32.35 -17.73
C GLU A 148 2.13 -32.66 -16.28
N ILE A 149 1.05 -32.04 -15.78
CA ILE A 149 0.54 -32.29 -14.43
C ILE A 149 -0.02 -33.71 -14.33
N GLU A 150 -0.82 -34.15 -15.29
CA GLU A 150 -1.39 -35.51 -15.31
C GLU A 150 -0.29 -36.58 -15.37
N PHE A 151 0.71 -36.42 -16.24
CA PHE A 151 1.84 -37.35 -16.32
C PHE A 151 2.62 -37.43 -15.00
N LYS A 152 2.82 -36.28 -14.34
CA LYS A 152 3.54 -36.22 -13.06
C LYS A 152 2.76 -36.88 -11.92
N ASP A 153 1.44 -36.74 -11.91
CA ASP A 153 0.59 -37.40 -10.91
C ASP A 153 0.60 -38.93 -11.13
N ILE A 154 0.54 -39.39 -12.38
CA ILE A 154 0.64 -40.84 -12.73
C ILE A 154 1.99 -41.43 -12.30
N GLU A 155 3.11 -40.74 -12.54
CA GLU A 155 4.44 -41.19 -12.14
C GLU A 155 4.59 -41.29 -10.61
N LYS A 156 4.00 -40.34 -9.89
CA LYS A 156 3.98 -40.34 -8.42
C LYS A 156 3.20 -41.51 -7.86
N ASP A 157 2.06 -41.84 -8.46
CA ASP A 157 1.24 -42.97 -8.02
C ASP A 157 1.96 -44.31 -8.28
N LEU A 158 2.64 -44.44 -9.42
CA LEU A 158 3.41 -45.64 -9.78
C LEU A 158 4.64 -45.86 -8.87
N SER A 159 5.32 -44.79 -8.47
CA SER A 159 6.49 -44.86 -7.56
C SER A 159 6.12 -45.14 -6.10
N THR A 160 4.93 -44.71 -5.67
CA THR A 160 4.38 -45.01 -4.33
C THR A 160 3.99 -46.49 -4.21
N ASP A 161 3.47 -47.09 -5.28
CA ASP A 161 3.09 -48.51 -5.29
C ASP A 161 4.30 -49.45 -5.29
N LEU A 162 5.38 -49.07 -6.00
CA LEU A 162 6.64 -49.84 -6.04
C LEU A 162 7.46 -49.81 -4.74
N THR A 163 7.25 -48.82 -3.88
CA THR A 163 7.94 -48.70 -2.57
C THR A 163 7.14 -49.30 -1.41
N SER A 164 5.91 -49.75 -1.69
CA SER A 164 4.99 -50.37 -0.73
C SER A 164 5.04 -51.91 -0.75
N ILE A 165 5.93 -52.49 -1.56
CA ILE A 165 6.23 -53.94 -1.67
C ILE A 165 7.60 -54.21 -1.03
#